data_AF-A0A382L1G4-F1
#
_entry.id   AF-A0A382L1G4-F1
#
_cell.length_a   1.000
_cell.length_b   1.000
_cell.length_c   1.000
_cell.angle_alpha   90.00
_cell.angle_beta   90.00
_cell.angle_gamma   90.00
#
_symmetry.space_group_name_H-M   'P 1'
#
loop_
_entity.id
_entity.type
_entity.pdbx_description
1 polymer ?
#
loop_
_entity_poly.entity_id
_entity_poly.type
_entity_poly.pdbx_seq_one_letter_code
_entity_poly.pdbx_strand_id
1 'polypeptide(L)'
;LTVWDQEVADLLSEFKEINLGLSVECFTELNDYLRYPSKINEVKATIERWLIHSSENKNSWLISLRVTATCLSILHLDTVYEYAYNNDIGVESCNFLTEPKFMRISVLPPEIRKMAINRLSFWIASKEIFKNDKQIVNVRNPSTIKQAVLQDAHSYLNYLENQPDESSELNNLIIYLKKLELSRNNSILDYLPEYEKLFRDTGYNL
;
A
#
# COMPACT_ATOMS: atom_id res chain seq x y z
N LEU A 1 -1.43 1.68 15.82
CA LEU A 1 -2.61 0.80 15.86
C LEU A 1 -3.82 1.67 15.58
N THR A 2 -4.65 1.31 14.59
CA THR A 2 -6.00 1.88 14.47
C THR A 2 -6.90 0.95 15.27
N VAL A 3 -7.38 1.42 16.42
CA VAL A 3 -8.27 0.66 17.30
C VAL A 3 -9.71 1.05 16.97
N TRP A 4 -10.61 0.07 16.89
CA TRP A 4 -12.04 0.35 16.80
C TRP A 4 -12.55 0.89 18.14
N ASP A 5 -13.26 2.01 18.09
CA ASP A 5 -13.92 2.60 19.24
C ASP A 5 -15.37 2.93 18.85
N GLN A 6 -16.33 2.35 19.60
CA GLN A 6 -17.74 2.50 19.29
C GLN A 6 -18.22 3.93 19.52
N GLU A 7 -17.73 4.62 20.56
CA GLU A 7 -18.14 6.00 20.84
C GLU A 7 -17.67 6.94 19.72
N VAL A 8 -16.48 6.68 19.17
CA VAL A 8 -15.98 7.42 17.99
C VAL A 8 -16.82 7.11 16.76
N ALA A 9 -17.15 5.84 16.52
CA ALA A 9 -17.97 5.46 15.37
C ALA A 9 -19.37 6.10 15.42
N ASP A 10 -19.99 6.12 16.61
CA ASP A 10 -21.30 6.74 16.85
C ASP A 10 -21.22 8.26 16.66
N LEU A 11 -20.19 8.92 17.19
CA LEU A 11 -19.97 10.36 17.00
C LEU A 11 -19.78 10.72 15.51
N LEU A 12 -19.04 9.90 14.77
CA LEU A 12 -18.84 10.11 13.33
C LEU A 12 -20.14 9.93 12.54
N SER A 13 -21.08 9.11 13.04
CA SER A 13 -22.40 8.94 12.44
C SER A 13 -23.34 10.14 12.63
N GLU A 14 -22.96 11.18 13.37
CA GLU A 14 -23.72 12.44 13.41
C GLU A 14 -23.42 13.34 12.19
N PHE A 15 -22.34 13.07 11.46
CA PHE A 15 -21.99 13.84 10.26
C PHE A 15 -22.67 13.27 9.02
N LYS A 16 -23.27 14.15 8.21
CA LYS A 16 -23.97 13.81 6.97
C LYS A 16 -23.12 12.97 5.99
N GLU A 17 -21.82 13.27 5.90
CA GLU A 17 -20.88 12.65 4.97
C GLU A 17 -19.53 12.47 5.68
N ILE A 18 -18.93 11.30 5.54
CA ILE A 18 -17.64 10.94 6.15
C ILE A 18 -16.70 10.39 5.08
N ASN A 19 -15.46 10.87 5.07
CA ASN A 19 -14.37 10.29 4.29
C ASN A 19 -13.37 9.63 5.24
N LEU A 20 -13.37 8.30 5.30
CA LEU A 20 -12.51 7.53 6.18
C LEU A 20 -11.33 6.95 5.41
N GLY A 21 -10.13 7.47 5.68
CA GLY A 21 -8.87 6.93 5.15
C GLY A 21 -8.24 5.92 6.10
N LEU A 22 -8.02 4.69 5.63
CA LEU A 22 -7.42 3.61 6.41
C LEU A 22 -6.03 3.30 5.88
N SER A 23 -4.99 3.53 6.68
CA SER A 23 -3.60 3.33 6.23
C SER A 23 -3.16 1.87 6.27
N VAL A 24 -2.67 1.37 5.14
CA VAL A 24 -2.16 0.00 4.96
C VAL A 24 -1.10 -0.01 3.86
N GLU A 25 -0.04 -0.80 4.01
CA GLU A 25 1.03 -0.86 2.99
C GLU A 25 0.90 -2.06 2.06
N CYS A 26 0.39 -3.19 2.56
CA CYS A 26 0.05 -4.38 1.80
C CYS A 26 -0.91 -5.29 2.59
N PHE A 27 -1.48 -6.31 1.94
CA PHE A 27 -2.36 -7.30 2.59
C PHE A 27 -1.66 -8.64 2.88
N THR A 28 -0.33 -8.60 3.06
CA THR A 28 0.53 -9.71 3.49
C THR A 28 1.10 -9.47 4.88
N GLU A 29 1.79 -10.46 5.46
CA GLU A 29 2.46 -10.32 6.77
C GLU A 29 3.55 -9.25 6.78
N LEU A 30 4.08 -8.85 5.62
CA LEU A 30 5.00 -7.73 5.51
C LEU A 30 4.44 -6.43 6.12
N ASN A 31 3.12 -6.24 6.10
CA ASN A 31 2.50 -5.08 6.73
C ASN A 31 2.76 -5.05 8.25
N ASP A 32 2.93 -6.21 8.91
CA ASP A 32 3.28 -6.29 10.33
C ASP A 32 4.67 -5.70 10.60
N TYR A 33 5.60 -5.94 9.68
CA TYR A 33 6.93 -5.37 9.75
C TYR A 33 6.90 -3.86 9.48
N LEU A 34 6.23 -3.44 8.39
CA LEU A 34 6.22 -2.05 7.94
C LEU A 34 5.45 -1.13 8.89
N ARG A 35 4.31 -1.60 9.43
CA ARG A 35 3.44 -0.83 10.34
C ARG A 35 3.51 -1.35 11.78
N TYR A 36 4.69 -1.77 12.23
CA TYR A 36 4.91 -2.25 13.59
C TYR A 36 4.34 -1.31 14.66
N PRO A 37 3.68 -1.82 15.72
CA PRO A 37 3.45 -3.24 16.03
C PRO A 37 2.13 -3.81 15.48
N SER A 38 1.52 -3.16 14.47
CA SER A 38 0.23 -3.58 13.90
C SER A 38 0.27 -5.01 13.36
N LYS A 39 -0.87 -5.70 13.40
CA LYS A 39 -1.06 -7.04 12.81
C LYS A 39 -2.03 -7.00 11.65
N ILE A 40 -1.67 -7.57 10.50
CA ILE A 40 -2.47 -7.49 9.28
C ILE A 40 -3.86 -8.11 9.46
N ASN A 41 -3.99 -9.16 10.28
CA ASN A 41 -5.28 -9.76 10.60
C ASN A 41 -6.19 -8.81 11.40
N GLU A 42 -5.62 -8.04 12.34
CA GLU A 42 -6.36 -7.01 13.07
C GLU A 42 -6.74 -5.83 12.18
N VAL A 43 -5.85 -5.45 11.24
CA VAL A 43 -6.13 -4.41 10.24
C VAL A 43 -7.29 -4.83 9.34
N LYS A 44 -7.27 -6.07 8.81
CA LYS A 44 -8.37 -6.63 8.01
C LYS A 44 -9.69 -6.63 8.78
N ALA A 45 -9.69 -7.11 10.02
CA ALA A 45 -10.87 -7.11 10.86
C ALA A 45 -11.40 -5.69 11.16
N THR A 46 -10.50 -4.71 11.31
CA THR A 46 -10.87 -3.31 11.53
C THR A 46 -11.48 -2.68 10.27
N ILE A 47 -10.90 -2.95 9.10
CA ILE A 47 -11.46 -2.50 7.82
C ILE A 47 -12.86 -3.08 7.64
N GLU A 48 -13.03 -4.39 7.87
CA GLU A 48 -14.33 -5.07 7.77
C GLU A 48 -15.39 -4.45 8.70
N ARG A 49 -15.03 -4.13 9.95
CA ARG A 49 -15.95 -3.42 10.87
C ARG A 49 -16.39 -2.07 10.32
N TRP A 50 -15.47 -1.28 9.77
CA TRP A 50 -15.81 0.01 9.15
C TRP A 50 -16.70 -0.16 7.92
N LEU A 51 -16.47 -1.19 7.09
CA LEU A 51 -17.33 -1.51 5.94
C LEU A 51 -18.76 -1.87 6.39
N ILE A 52 -18.88 -2.73 7.42
CA ILE A 52 -20.18 -3.11 7.98
C ILE A 52 -20.88 -1.87 8.54
N HIS A 53 -20.21 -1.09 9.41
CA HIS A 53 -20.76 0.14 9.97
C HIS A 53 -21.20 1.11 8.87
N SER A 54 -20.37 1.33 7.86
CA SER A 54 -20.70 2.17 6.71
C SER A 54 -21.93 1.68 5.95
N SER A 55 -22.14 0.37 5.84
CA SER A 55 -23.27 -0.21 5.11
C SER A 55 -24.60 -0.12 5.87
N GLU A 56 -24.55 -0.13 7.20
CA GLU A 56 -25.72 -0.06 8.09
C GLU A 56 -26.15 1.38 8.38
N ASN A 57 -25.23 2.34 8.27
CA ASN A 57 -25.52 3.75 8.50
C ASN A 57 -26.15 4.42 7.27
N LYS A 58 -27.07 5.37 7.52
CA LYS A 58 -27.77 6.13 6.46
C LYS A 58 -26.91 7.23 5.83
N ASN A 59 -25.75 7.52 6.40
CA ASN A 59 -24.87 8.60 5.96
C ASN A 59 -24.00 8.13 4.78
N SER A 60 -23.53 9.08 3.97
CA SER A 60 -22.63 8.75 2.87
C SER A 60 -21.21 8.61 3.40
N TRP A 61 -20.81 7.38 3.73
CA TRP A 61 -19.44 7.04 4.12
C TRP A 61 -18.64 6.63 2.88
N LEU A 62 -17.48 7.25 2.69
CA LEU A 62 -16.51 6.89 1.67
C LEU A 62 -15.27 6.35 2.36
N ILE A 63 -15.04 5.05 2.23
CA ILE A 63 -13.88 4.37 2.78
C ILE A 63 -12.81 4.28 1.69
N SER A 64 -11.60 4.70 2.02
CA SER A 64 -10.44 4.58 1.14
C SER A 64 -9.23 3.99 1.84
N LEU A 65 -8.50 3.13 1.14
CA LEU A 65 -7.19 2.65 1.57
C LEU A 65 -6.14 3.71 1.24
N ARG A 66 -5.34 4.07 2.24
CA ARG A 66 -4.25 5.04 2.15
C ARG A 66 -2.94 4.27 2.12
N VAL A 67 -2.26 4.29 0.98
CA VAL A 67 -0.98 3.59 0.79
C VAL A 67 0.12 4.59 0.43
N THR A 68 1.33 4.35 0.94
CA THR A 68 2.54 5.07 0.53
C THR A 68 3.58 4.04 0.13
N ALA A 69 3.51 3.55 -1.11
CA ALA A 69 4.37 2.46 -1.53
C ALA A 69 5.84 2.88 -1.50
N THR A 70 6.69 2.00 -0.95
CA THR A 70 8.12 2.20 -0.77
C THR A 70 8.89 1.10 -1.49
N CYS A 71 10.22 1.18 -1.52
CA CYS A 71 11.06 0.07 -1.97
C CYS A 71 10.80 -1.25 -1.21
N LEU A 72 10.20 -1.20 -0.01
CA LEU A 72 9.87 -2.39 0.76
C LEU A 72 8.49 -2.96 0.42
N SER A 73 7.48 -2.14 0.11
CA SER A 73 6.11 -2.62 -0.11
C SER A 73 5.72 -2.84 -1.57
N ILE A 74 6.46 -2.27 -2.53
CA ILE A 74 6.05 -2.23 -3.94
C ILE A 74 5.86 -3.60 -4.59
N LEU A 75 6.58 -4.63 -4.14
CA LEU A 75 6.38 -6.01 -4.62
C LEU A 75 5.00 -6.57 -4.27
N HIS A 76 4.36 -6.04 -3.22
CA HIS A 76 3.07 -6.49 -2.71
C HIS A 76 1.96 -5.44 -2.87
N LEU A 77 2.19 -4.38 -3.64
CA LEU A 77 1.19 -3.33 -3.86
C LEU A 77 -0.04 -3.87 -4.61
N ASP A 78 0.14 -4.89 -5.45
CA ASP A 78 -0.94 -5.68 -6.09
C ASP A 78 -1.96 -6.17 -5.06
N THR A 79 -1.53 -6.54 -3.86
CA THR A 79 -2.43 -7.03 -2.80
C THR A 79 -3.34 -5.94 -2.25
N VAL A 80 -2.92 -4.67 -2.25
CA VAL A 80 -3.76 -3.52 -1.87
C VAL A 80 -4.84 -3.32 -2.92
N TYR A 81 -4.44 -3.31 -4.18
CA TYR A 81 -5.38 -3.15 -5.28
C TYR A 81 -6.36 -4.31 -5.40
N GLU A 82 -5.91 -5.56 -5.20
CA GLU A 82 -6.77 -6.73 -5.16
C GLU A 82 -7.84 -6.61 -4.09
N TYR A 83 -7.43 -6.29 -2.86
CA TYR A 83 -8.36 -6.15 -1.75
C TYR A 83 -9.36 -5.01 -2.00
N ALA A 84 -8.88 -3.86 -2.45
CA ALA A 84 -9.72 -2.71 -2.77
C ALA A 84 -10.72 -3.01 -3.88
N TYR A 85 -10.27 -3.64 -4.97
CA TYR A 85 -11.10 -3.98 -6.13
C TYR A 85 -12.22 -4.95 -5.76
N ASN A 86 -11.92 -5.96 -4.93
CA ASN A 86 -12.90 -6.99 -4.53
C ASN A 86 -13.92 -6.51 -3.50
N ASN A 87 -13.62 -5.44 -2.75
CA ASN A 87 -14.48 -4.91 -1.71
C ASN A 87 -15.09 -3.53 -2.08
N ASP A 88 -14.93 -3.09 -3.33
CA ASP A 88 -15.40 -1.77 -3.82
C ASP A 88 -14.91 -0.61 -2.93
N ILE A 89 -13.64 -0.66 -2.51
CA ILE A 89 -12.99 0.37 -1.69
C ILE A 89 -12.12 1.26 -2.58
N GLY A 90 -12.16 2.58 -2.35
CA GLY A 90 -11.25 3.50 -3.03
C GLY A 90 -9.80 3.28 -2.61
N VAL A 91 -8.85 3.53 -3.50
CA VAL A 91 -7.42 3.64 -3.14
C VAL A 91 -6.99 5.08 -3.34
N GLU A 92 -6.40 5.65 -2.29
CA GLU A 92 -5.84 6.98 -2.29
C GLU A 92 -4.36 6.90 -1.96
N SER A 93 -3.55 6.73 -3.00
CA SER A 93 -2.09 6.79 -2.90
C SER A 93 -1.65 8.19 -2.47
N CYS A 94 -0.87 8.28 -1.39
CA CYS A 94 -0.43 9.55 -0.80
C CYS A 94 0.73 10.20 -1.58
N ASN A 95 0.56 10.34 -2.90
CA ASN A 95 1.63 10.64 -3.88
C ASN A 95 2.78 9.60 -3.88
N PHE A 96 3.61 9.66 -4.92
CA PHE A 96 4.86 8.92 -4.91
C PHE A 96 5.79 9.49 -3.84
N LEU A 97 6.40 8.61 -3.05
CA LEU A 97 7.31 9.01 -1.98
C LEU A 97 8.47 9.82 -2.54
N THR A 98 8.68 11.03 -2.02
CA THR A 98 9.82 11.88 -2.35
C THR A 98 10.86 11.89 -1.24
N GLU A 99 10.48 11.85 0.03
CA GLU A 99 11.43 11.74 1.14
C GLU A 99 10.92 10.74 2.18
N PRO A 100 11.81 9.98 2.84
CA PRO A 100 13.26 9.97 2.65
C PRO A 100 13.70 9.21 1.38
N LYS A 101 14.77 9.68 0.71
CA LYS A 101 15.27 9.08 -0.55
C LYS A 101 15.48 7.56 -0.50
N PHE A 102 16.06 7.06 0.58
CA PHE A 102 16.39 5.63 0.74
C PHE A 102 15.16 4.70 0.81
N MET A 103 13.95 5.24 0.97
CA MET A 103 12.69 4.48 0.96
C MET A 103 11.98 4.52 -0.40
N ARG A 104 12.47 5.30 -1.37
CA ARG A 104 11.83 5.42 -2.69
C ARG A 104 11.94 4.11 -3.46
N ILE A 105 10.96 3.83 -4.29
CA ILE A 105 10.93 2.62 -5.15
C ILE A 105 12.12 2.59 -6.13
N SER A 106 12.60 3.75 -6.58
CA SER A 106 13.78 3.93 -7.43
C SER A 106 15.09 3.41 -6.83
N VAL A 107 15.15 3.21 -5.51
CA VAL A 107 16.31 2.59 -4.82
C VAL A 107 16.46 1.11 -5.19
N LEU A 108 15.39 0.47 -5.65
CA LEU A 108 15.47 -0.92 -6.09
C LEU A 108 16.22 -1.02 -7.42
N PRO A 109 17.19 -1.94 -7.52
CA PRO A 109 17.88 -2.18 -8.78
C PRO A 109 16.88 -2.69 -9.83
N PRO A 110 17.21 -2.55 -11.13
CA PRO A 110 16.32 -2.93 -12.23
C PRO A 110 15.74 -4.34 -12.12
N GLU A 111 16.54 -5.31 -11.65
CA GLU A 111 16.10 -6.71 -11.51
C GLU A 111 14.94 -6.89 -10.52
N ILE A 112 15.00 -6.21 -9.37
CA ILE A 112 13.93 -6.27 -8.37
C ILE A 112 12.72 -5.44 -8.83
N ARG A 113 12.95 -4.27 -9.46
CA ARG A 113 11.86 -3.48 -10.07
C ARG A 113 11.09 -4.29 -11.11
N LYS A 114 11.78 -5.10 -11.91
CA LYS A 114 11.16 -6.01 -12.89
C LYS A 114 10.22 -7.01 -12.24
N MET A 115 10.51 -7.50 -11.04
CA MET A 115 9.60 -8.37 -10.29
C MET A 115 8.30 -7.63 -9.95
N ALA A 116 8.38 -6.39 -9.45
CA ALA A 116 7.22 -5.57 -9.15
C ALA A 116 6.40 -5.25 -10.41
N ILE A 117 7.07 -4.90 -11.52
CA ILE A 117 6.45 -4.66 -12.84
C ILE A 117 5.67 -5.89 -13.29
N ASN A 118 6.27 -7.08 -13.23
CA ASN A 118 5.62 -8.32 -13.66
C ASN A 118 4.37 -8.63 -12.81
N ARG A 119 4.45 -8.47 -11.48
CA ARG A 119 3.32 -8.71 -10.58
C ARG A 119 2.18 -7.72 -10.84
N LEU A 120 2.49 -6.43 -10.88
CA LEU A 120 1.49 -5.38 -11.05
C LEU A 120 0.86 -5.42 -12.44
N SER A 121 1.65 -5.64 -13.49
CA SER A 121 1.13 -5.80 -14.87
C SER A 121 0.25 -7.05 -15.00
N PHE A 122 0.63 -8.18 -14.40
CA PHE A 122 -0.21 -9.37 -14.35
C PHE A 122 -1.54 -9.09 -13.64
N TRP A 123 -1.50 -8.41 -12.49
CA TRP A 123 -2.70 -8.01 -11.77
C TRP A 123 -3.61 -7.12 -12.63
N ILE A 124 -3.06 -6.07 -13.25
CA ILE A 124 -3.81 -5.17 -14.14
C ILE A 124 -4.45 -5.95 -15.30
N ALA A 125 -3.69 -6.81 -15.97
CA ALA A 125 -4.16 -7.61 -17.10
C ALA A 125 -5.25 -8.63 -16.71
N SER A 126 -5.31 -9.02 -15.44
CA SER A 126 -6.34 -9.92 -14.92
C SER A 126 -7.68 -9.25 -14.66
N LYS A 127 -7.75 -7.92 -14.69
CA LYS A 127 -8.98 -7.17 -14.39
C LYS A 127 -9.77 -6.84 -15.64
N GLU A 128 -11.08 -6.73 -15.48
CA GLU A 128 -11.95 -6.27 -16.56
C GLU A 128 -11.57 -4.86 -16.98
N ILE A 129 -11.22 -4.71 -18.26
CA ILE A 129 -10.88 -3.41 -18.85
C ILE A 129 -12.19 -2.66 -19.06
N PHE A 130 -12.53 -1.79 -18.12
CA PHE A 130 -13.58 -0.80 -18.34
C PHE A 130 -13.04 0.23 -19.34
N LYS A 131 -13.43 0.10 -20.61
CA LYS A 131 -13.15 1.09 -21.66
C LYS A 131 -13.88 2.38 -21.32
N ASN A 132 -13.21 3.25 -20.57
CA ASN A 132 -13.57 4.65 -20.50
C ASN A 132 -12.26 5.45 -20.57
N ASP A 133 -11.99 6.02 -21.74
CA ASP A 133 -10.75 6.75 -22.02
C ASP A 133 -10.64 8.09 -21.25
N LYS A 134 -11.61 8.37 -20.37
CA LYS A 134 -11.62 9.57 -19.55
C LYS A 134 -10.85 9.32 -18.26
N GLN A 135 -9.76 10.08 -18.10
CA GLN A 135 -9.03 10.18 -16.85
C GLN A 135 -9.98 10.50 -15.69
N ILE A 136 -9.93 9.68 -14.64
CA ILE A 136 -10.68 9.91 -13.41
C ILE A 136 -9.96 11.01 -12.63
N VAL A 137 -10.60 12.17 -12.54
CA VAL A 137 -10.11 13.32 -11.76
C VAL A 137 -10.56 13.22 -10.30
N ASN A 138 -11.78 12.77 -10.05
CA ASN A 138 -12.32 12.59 -8.70
C ASN A 138 -12.26 11.12 -8.28
N VAL A 139 -11.18 10.74 -7.59
CA VAL A 139 -10.99 9.38 -7.06
C VAL A 139 -11.93 9.02 -5.90
N ARG A 140 -12.67 10.01 -5.36
CA ARG A 140 -13.70 9.80 -4.31
C ARG A 140 -15.11 9.69 -4.86
N ASN A 141 -15.26 9.42 -6.16
CA ASN A 141 -16.56 9.15 -6.75
C ASN A 141 -16.89 7.64 -6.65
N PRO A 142 -17.95 7.25 -5.92
CA PRO A 142 -18.34 5.84 -5.74
C PRO A 142 -18.59 5.09 -7.05
N SER A 143 -19.10 5.80 -8.07
CA SER A 143 -19.41 5.20 -9.38
C SER A 143 -18.17 4.84 -10.21
N THR A 144 -16.97 5.27 -9.78
CA THR A 144 -15.73 5.08 -10.53
C THR A 144 -14.60 4.45 -9.72
N ILE A 145 -14.92 3.79 -8.58
CA ILE A 145 -13.92 3.24 -7.66
C ILE A 145 -12.97 2.27 -8.38
N LYS A 146 -13.50 1.25 -9.06
CA LYS A 146 -12.69 0.24 -9.75
C LYS A 146 -11.79 0.85 -10.83
N GLN A 147 -12.29 1.85 -11.56
CA GLN A 147 -11.52 2.58 -12.57
C GLN A 147 -10.42 3.44 -11.92
N ALA A 148 -10.70 4.09 -10.78
CA ALA A 148 -9.71 4.85 -10.04
C ALA A 148 -8.59 3.95 -9.49
N VAL A 149 -8.93 2.77 -8.97
CA VAL A 149 -7.96 1.75 -8.52
C VAL A 149 -7.06 1.31 -9.67
N LEU A 150 -7.62 1.01 -10.85
CA LEU A 150 -6.85 0.66 -12.04
C LEU A 150 -5.95 1.81 -12.52
N GLN A 151 -6.46 3.04 -12.52
CA GLN A 151 -5.68 4.23 -12.90
C GLN A 151 -4.47 4.44 -11.97
N ASP A 152 -4.65 4.24 -10.67
CA ASP A 152 -3.56 4.35 -9.69
C ASP A 152 -2.52 3.23 -9.90
N ALA A 153 -2.96 1.99 -10.13
CA ALA A 153 -2.08 0.87 -10.47
C ALA A 153 -1.25 1.13 -11.73
N HIS A 154 -1.87 1.67 -12.79
CA HIS A 154 -1.15 2.10 -14.00
C HIS A 154 -0.13 3.21 -13.71
N SER A 155 -0.43 4.12 -12.79
CA SER A 155 0.48 5.20 -12.40
C SER A 155 1.74 4.64 -11.72
N TYR A 156 1.60 3.64 -10.85
CA TYR A 156 2.76 2.95 -10.25
C TYR A 156 3.52 2.07 -11.24
N LEU A 157 2.83 1.42 -12.19
CA LEU A 157 3.50 0.69 -13.26
C LEU A 157 4.39 1.64 -14.08
N ASN A 158 3.85 2.78 -14.49
CA ASN A 158 4.60 3.83 -15.18
C ASN A 158 5.75 4.37 -14.31
N TYR A 159 5.55 4.53 -13.00
CA TYR A 159 6.61 4.94 -12.07
C TYR A 159 7.76 3.91 -12.05
N LEU A 160 7.43 2.62 -11.92
CA LEU A 160 8.43 1.54 -11.90
C LEU A 160 9.29 1.49 -13.16
N GLU A 161 8.66 1.71 -14.32
CA GLU A 161 9.31 1.64 -15.64
C GLU A 161 10.21 2.84 -15.95
N ASN A 162 9.83 4.04 -15.47
CA ASN A 162 10.42 5.29 -15.96
C ASN A 162 11.31 6.02 -14.96
N GLN A 163 11.34 5.61 -13.69
CA GLN A 163 12.14 6.31 -12.69
C GLN A 163 13.64 6.00 -12.81
N PRO A 164 14.51 6.98 -12.52
CA PRO A 164 15.95 6.77 -12.55
C PRO A 164 16.36 5.71 -11.54
N ASP A 165 17.50 5.08 -11.80
CA ASP A 165 18.12 4.18 -10.83
C ASP A 165 18.74 5.01 -9.70
N GLU A 166 18.23 4.84 -8.48
CA GLU A 166 18.74 5.46 -7.26
C GLU A 166 19.32 4.41 -6.30
N SER A 167 19.77 3.25 -6.82
CA SER A 167 20.34 2.15 -6.02
C SER A 167 21.58 2.54 -5.20
N SER A 168 22.21 3.69 -5.47
CA SER A 168 23.24 4.27 -4.59
C SER A 168 22.73 4.54 -3.16
N GLU A 169 21.42 4.74 -2.97
CA GLU A 169 20.79 4.96 -1.67
C GLU A 169 20.53 3.67 -0.89
N LEU A 170 20.81 2.50 -1.47
CA LEU A 170 20.53 1.21 -0.83
C LEU A 170 21.32 1.02 0.48
N ASN A 171 22.54 1.56 0.56
CA ASN A 171 23.32 1.58 1.80
C ASN A 171 22.58 2.32 2.94
N ASN A 172 21.92 3.44 2.62
CA ASN A 172 21.15 4.20 3.60
C ASN A 172 19.90 3.44 4.06
N LEU A 173 19.27 2.67 3.15
CA LEU A 173 18.19 1.75 3.50
C LEU A 173 18.67 0.67 4.47
N ILE A 174 19.82 0.03 4.20
CA ILE A 174 20.39 -1.00 5.08
C ILE A 174 20.70 -0.44 6.48
N ILE A 175 21.27 0.77 6.57
CA ILE A 175 21.53 1.45 7.85
C ILE A 175 20.20 1.70 8.60
N TYR A 176 19.16 2.13 7.90
CA TYR A 176 17.84 2.35 8.48
C TYR A 176 17.22 1.04 9.01
N LEU A 177 17.24 -0.04 8.21
CA LEU A 177 16.70 -1.34 8.58
C LEU A 177 17.38 -1.88 9.85
N LYS A 178 18.71 -1.88 9.91
CA LYS A 178 19.46 -2.32 11.10
C LYS A 178 19.04 -1.56 12.35
N LYS A 179 18.90 -0.23 12.28
CA LYS A 179 18.45 0.59 13.41
C LYS A 179 17.05 0.21 13.89
N LEU A 180 16.15 -0.04 12.94
CA LEU A 180 14.76 -0.38 13.23
C LEU A 180 14.65 -1.76 13.88
N GLU A 181 15.37 -2.75 13.36
CA GLU A 181 15.35 -4.14 13.81
C GLU A 181 16.00 -4.34 15.18
N LEU A 182 17.03 -3.54 15.53
CA LEU A 182 17.63 -3.54 16.87
C LEU A 182 16.61 -3.35 18.00
N SER A 183 15.53 -2.60 17.74
CA SER A 183 14.48 -2.34 18.73
C SER A 183 13.31 -3.33 18.69
N ARG A 184 13.11 -4.02 17.56
CA ARG A 184 11.92 -4.83 17.29
C ARG A 184 12.16 -6.33 17.42
N ASN A 185 13.43 -6.75 17.46
CA ASN A 185 13.85 -8.15 17.49
C ASN A 185 13.16 -8.98 16.37
N ASN A 186 13.19 -8.44 15.15
CA ASN A 186 12.67 -9.05 13.94
C ASN A 186 13.62 -8.78 12.76
N SER A 187 13.36 -9.40 11.61
CA SER A 187 14.16 -9.27 10.39
C SER A 187 13.26 -9.03 9.20
N ILE A 188 13.59 -8.05 8.36
CA ILE A 188 12.87 -7.80 7.09
C ILE A 188 12.94 -9.01 6.16
N LEU A 189 14.01 -9.80 6.22
CA LEU A 189 14.18 -10.98 5.36
C LEU A 189 13.23 -12.12 5.72
N ASP A 190 12.63 -12.10 6.91
CA ASP A 190 11.53 -13.03 7.26
C ASP A 190 10.26 -12.70 6.46
N TYR A 191 10.13 -11.46 5.98
CA TYR A 191 8.97 -10.95 5.26
C TYR A 191 9.23 -10.67 3.76
N LEU A 192 10.50 -10.46 3.37
CA LEU A 192 10.97 -10.23 1.99
C LEU A 192 12.20 -11.12 1.68
N PRO A 193 12.04 -12.45 1.66
CA PRO A 193 13.16 -13.35 1.37
C PRO A 193 13.76 -13.13 -0.02
N GLU A 194 12.98 -12.68 -1.00
CA GLU A 194 13.46 -12.32 -2.33
C GLU A 194 14.51 -11.19 -2.35
N TYR A 195 14.60 -10.40 -1.28
CA TYR A 195 15.57 -9.31 -1.15
C TYR A 195 16.89 -9.78 -0.52
N GLU A 196 16.97 -11.03 -0.06
CA GLU A 196 18.12 -11.53 0.71
C GLU A 196 19.45 -11.29 -0.01
N LYS A 197 19.55 -11.72 -1.28
CA LYS A 197 20.78 -11.53 -2.07
C LYS A 197 21.15 -10.04 -2.17
N LEU A 198 20.18 -9.19 -2.53
CA LEU A 198 20.39 -7.75 -2.68
C LEU A 198 20.91 -7.12 -1.38
N PHE A 199 20.26 -7.45 -0.27
CA PHE A 199 20.57 -6.87 1.03
C PHE A 199 21.93 -7.36 1.54
N ARG A 200 22.22 -8.67 1.44
CA ARG A 200 23.53 -9.22 1.86
C ARG A 200 24.69 -8.67 1.05
N ASP A 201 24.53 -8.56 -0.28
CA ASP A 201 25.53 -7.95 -1.17
C ASP A 201 25.81 -6.49 -0.80
N THR A 202 24.85 -5.81 -0.17
CA THR A 202 24.94 -4.41 0.29
C THR A 202 25.34 -4.29 1.76
N GLY A 203 25.80 -5.39 2.38
CA GLY A 203 26.30 -5.39 3.75
C GLY A 203 25.23 -5.52 4.84
N TYR A 204 24.03 -5.99 4.49
CA TYR A 204 23.04 -6.43 5.48
C TYR A 204 23.50 -7.75 6.13
N ASN A 205 23.97 -7.63 7.36
CA ASN A 205 24.35 -8.74 8.23
C ASN A 205 23.55 -8.53 9.52
N LEU A 206 22.75 -9.53 9.89
CA LEU A 206 22.09 -9.65 11.18
C LEU A 206 22.99 -10.38 12.16
#